data_AF-A0A538CEL2-F1
#
_entry.id   AF-A0A538CEL2-F1
#
_cell.length_a   1.000
_cell.length_b   1.000
_cell.length_c   1.000
_cell.angle_alpha   90.00
_cell.angle_beta   90.00
_cell.angle_gamma   90.00
#
_symmetry.space_group_name_H-M   'P 1'
#
loop_
_entity.id
_entity.type
_entity.pdbx_description
1 polymer ?
#
loop_
_entity_poly.entity_id
_entity_poly.type
_entity_poly.pdbx_seq_one_letter_code
_entity_poly.pdbx_strand_id
1 'polypeptide(L)'
;MLTLRRGRVTAVVSRAEGLARIEVDGVPCVAYPRLTGPVALGDEVIVNVQARELELGSGGFDVLYVNVTRGLDLPADDGAHVMKLPYTPGQAAAVHGEEGRELPQTLDGLPVVCCSLHSQVAPVCAGIGPGLRVAYVQVPGGALPVSLSDTLRTLRERGLLAVTVAAEACIDGDVHCVSAASALLWCRTEGFDVVVCGIGPGIVGTGSSFGHGGLAAAVAANAASVLGGAPVLAVRASQTDARERHRGVSHHARDVLRLCGDRVVAAWPRESPAPGWLRPVEEVDVSGWEAACAGLPLSHMGRGPEEDGLFFAAAFAAGRLARSRVG
;
A
#
# COMPACT_ATOMS: atom_id res chain seq x y z
N MET A 1 7.44 -7.78 23.19
CA MET A 1 7.85 -6.62 24.00
C MET A 1 8.53 -5.62 23.09
N LEU A 2 8.38 -4.30 23.32
CA LEU A 2 9.10 -3.28 22.55
C LEU A 2 10.58 -3.27 22.96
N THR A 3 11.50 -3.25 21.99
CA THR A 3 12.92 -2.98 22.23
C THR A 3 13.19 -1.52 21.88
N LEU A 4 13.34 -0.68 22.90
CA LEU A 4 13.53 0.76 22.75
C LEU A 4 14.92 1.18 23.22
N ARG A 5 15.47 2.20 22.57
CA ARG A 5 16.76 2.80 22.92
C ARG A 5 16.66 4.32 22.87
N ARG A 6 17.32 5.02 23.81
CA ARG A 6 17.55 6.47 23.73
C ARG A 6 18.72 6.76 22.80
N GLY A 7 18.63 7.82 22.00
CA GLY A 7 19.72 8.28 21.15
C GLY A 7 19.62 9.76 20.81
N ARG A 8 20.56 10.24 19.99
CA ARG A 8 20.56 11.61 19.48
C ARG A 8 20.51 11.63 17.96
N VAL A 9 19.72 12.54 17.38
CA VAL A 9 19.69 12.73 15.93
C VAL A 9 21.02 13.31 15.47
N THR A 10 21.76 12.55 14.66
CA THR A 10 23.09 12.92 14.13
C THR A 10 23.06 13.40 12.69
N ALA A 11 22.01 13.06 11.94
CA ALA A 11 21.80 13.57 10.59
C ALA A 11 20.31 13.65 10.24
N VAL A 12 19.97 14.57 9.34
CA VAL A 12 18.67 14.60 8.66
C VAL A 12 18.94 14.39 7.17
N VAL A 13 18.75 13.16 6.70
CA VAL A 13 19.11 12.71 5.35
C VAL A 13 18.12 13.25 4.32
N SER A 14 16.82 13.18 4.61
CA SER A 14 15.78 13.75 3.76
C SER A 14 14.52 14.07 4.54
N ARG A 15 13.72 14.99 4.00
CA ARG A 15 12.38 15.30 4.47
C ARG A 15 11.43 15.22 3.29
N ALA A 16 10.32 14.55 3.52
CA ALA A 16 9.15 14.57 2.65
C ALA A 16 7.92 14.86 3.52
N GLU A 17 6.78 15.11 2.88
CA GLU A 17 5.53 15.23 3.62
C GLU A 17 5.23 13.93 4.39
N GLY A 18 4.99 14.05 5.70
CA GLY A 18 4.71 12.90 6.59
C GLY A 18 5.91 12.02 6.97
N LEU A 19 7.08 12.18 6.33
CA LEU A 19 8.25 11.30 6.56
C LEU A 19 9.56 12.08 6.64
N ALA A 20 10.39 11.74 7.62
CA ALA A 20 11.80 12.14 7.65
C ALA A 20 12.69 10.90 7.72
N ARG A 21 13.76 10.89 6.92
CA ARG A 21 14.85 9.92 7.05
C ARG A 21 15.98 10.60 7.78
N ILE A 22 16.39 10.03 8.89
CA ILE A 22 17.35 10.59 9.82
C ILE A 22 18.40 9.52 10.18
N GLU A 23 19.43 9.96 10.89
CA GLU A 23 20.32 9.05 11.61
C GLU A 23 20.22 9.34 13.11
N VAL A 24 20.22 8.28 13.91
CA VAL A 24 20.24 8.36 15.38
C VAL A 24 21.48 7.64 15.87
N ASP A 25 22.46 8.40 16.37
CA ASP A 25 23.81 7.93 16.70
C ASP A 25 24.48 7.17 15.55
N GLY A 26 24.32 7.68 14.32
CA GLY A 26 24.86 7.09 13.09
C GLY A 26 24.09 5.88 12.54
N VAL A 27 22.98 5.49 13.17
CA VAL A 27 22.12 4.39 12.68
C VAL A 27 20.95 4.97 11.86
N PRO A 28 20.69 4.47 10.63
CA PRO A 28 19.54 4.88 9.83
C PRO A 28 18.23 4.71 10.59
N CYS A 29 17.38 5.73 10.55
CA CYS A 29 16.10 5.74 11.23
C CYS A 29 15.04 6.50 10.41
N VAL A 30 13.80 6.02 10.45
CA VAL A 30 12.65 6.73 9.89
C VAL A 30 11.82 7.38 10.99
N ALA A 31 11.38 8.60 10.74
CA ALA A 31 10.50 9.36 11.61
C ALA A 31 9.22 9.74 10.85
N TYR A 32 8.10 9.78 11.56
CA TYR A 32 6.80 10.20 11.05
C TYR A 32 6.38 11.50 11.75
N PRO A 33 6.77 12.68 11.26
CA PRO A 33 6.61 13.92 12.01
C PRO A 33 5.16 14.29 12.36
N ARG A 34 4.16 13.78 11.61
CA ARG A 34 2.74 13.96 11.97
C ARG A 34 2.34 13.18 13.23
N LEU A 35 3.12 12.17 13.63
CA LEU A 35 2.88 11.34 14.82
C LEU A 35 3.87 11.60 15.95
N THR A 36 5.14 11.88 15.61
CA THR A 36 6.23 11.97 16.59
C THR A 36 6.86 13.37 16.66
N GLY A 37 6.34 14.30 15.89
CA GLY A 37 6.81 15.68 15.83
C GLY A 37 7.97 15.92 14.88
N PRO A 38 8.26 17.21 14.61
CA PRO A 38 9.38 17.58 13.76
C PRO A 38 10.70 17.08 14.36
N VAL A 39 11.62 16.68 13.49
CA VAL A 39 12.97 16.23 13.86
C VAL A 39 14.01 17.25 13.41
N ALA A 40 15.12 17.37 14.14
CA ALA A 40 16.27 18.18 13.77
C ALA A 40 17.55 17.62 14.40
N LEU A 41 18.69 18.08 13.89
CA LEU A 41 20.00 17.71 14.39
C LEU A 41 20.11 18.02 15.89
N GLY A 42 20.63 17.07 16.66
CA GLY A 42 20.87 17.21 18.10
C GLY A 42 19.71 16.78 18.99
N ASP A 43 18.53 16.47 18.44
CA ASP A 43 17.37 16.03 19.22
C ASP A 43 17.65 14.77 20.01
N GLU A 44 17.12 14.75 21.23
CA GLU A 44 17.04 13.54 22.03
C GLU A 44 15.78 12.77 21.66
N VAL A 45 15.96 11.49 21.37
CA VAL A 45 14.90 10.64 20.84
C VAL A 45 14.90 9.26 21.50
N ILE A 46 13.74 8.61 21.45
CA ILE A 46 13.57 7.18 21.71
C ILE A 46 13.26 6.52 20.38
N VAL A 47 13.98 5.45 20.04
CA VAL A 47 13.81 4.68 18.80
C VAL A 47 13.47 3.23 19.11
N ASN A 48 12.65 2.62 18.26
CA ASN A 48 12.43 1.18 18.21
C ASN A 48 13.45 0.55 17.26
N VAL A 49 14.26 -0.36 17.79
CA VAL A 49 15.41 -0.96 17.10
C VAL A 49 15.17 -2.38 16.59
N GLN A 50 14.02 -2.97 16.96
CA GLN A 50 13.84 -4.41 16.97
C GLN A 50 13.91 -5.06 15.58
N ALA A 51 13.24 -4.46 14.59
CA ALA A 51 13.22 -5.03 13.24
C ALA A 51 14.60 -5.04 12.57
N ARG A 52 15.42 -4.02 12.87
CA ARG A 52 16.81 -3.93 12.40
C ARG A 52 17.70 -4.95 13.12
N GLU A 53 17.60 -5.07 14.45
CA GLU A 53 18.39 -6.04 15.23
C GLU A 53 18.08 -7.49 14.86
N LEU A 54 16.84 -7.77 14.45
CA LEU A 54 16.42 -9.08 13.97
C LEU A 54 16.74 -9.31 12.48
N GLU A 55 17.33 -8.33 11.79
CA GLU A 55 17.71 -8.40 10.37
C GLU A 55 16.56 -8.85 9.45
N LEU A 56 15.31 -8.47 9.75
CA LEU A 56 14.10 -8.97 9.07
C LEU A 56 13.94 -8.50 7.61
N GLY A 57 14.96 -7.85 7.02
CA GLY A 57 14.91 -7.33 5.66
C GLY A 57 13.93 -6.17 5.44
N SER A 58 13.30 -5.66 6.51
CA SER A 58 12.34 -4.55 6.48
C SER A 58 13.02 -3.18 6.43
N GLY A 59 13.99 -3.02 5.52
CA GLY A 59 14.57 -1.72 5.17
C GLY A 59 15.82 -1.29 5.95
N GLY A 60 16.26 -2.05 6.96
CA GLY A 60 17.56 -1.83 7.61
C GLY A 60 17.67 -0.55 8.44
N PHE A 61 16.55 -0.03 8.95
CA PHE A 61 16.49 1.18 9.75
C PHE A 61 15.71 0.97 11.05
N ASP A 62 16.00 1.79 12.05
CA ASP A 62 15.19 1.93 13.26
C ASP A 62 13.96 2.80 13.00
N VAL A 63 12.95 2.76 13.87
CA VAL A 63 11.75 3.60 13.77
C VAL A 63 11.72 4.57 14.95
N LEU A 64 11.63 5.87 14.70
CA LEU A 64 11.47 6.88 15.74
C LEU A 64 10.18 6.61 16.50
N TYR A 65 10.29 6.42 17.80
CA TYR A 65 9.17 6.15 18.68
C TYR A 65 8.67 7.43 19.35
N VAL A 66 9.59 8.24 19.90
CA VAL A 66 9.27 9.55 20.51
C VAL A 66 10.42 10.53 20.25
N ASN A 67 10.11 11.77 19.88
CA ASN A 67 11.06 12.89 19.97
C ASN A 67 10.89 13.60 21.32
N VAL A 68 11.87 13.44 22.21
CA VAL A 68 11.81 13.97 23.59
C VAL A 68 12.06 15.48 23.61
N THR A 69 12.83 16.00 22.65
CA THR A 69 13.18 17.43 22.61
C THR A 69 12.04 18.31 22.12
N ARG A 70 11.24 17.86 21.13
CA ARG A 70 10.17 18.69 20.57
C ARG A 70 8.92 17.96 20.08
N GLY A 71 8.82 16.66 20.32
CA GLY A 71 7.67 15.85 19.92
C GLY A 71 6.57 15.74 20.97
N LEU A 72 6.81 16.22 22.20
CA LEU A 72 5.90 16.01 23.33
C LEU A 72 4.70 16.96 23.35
N ASP A 73 4.80 18.10 22.65
CA ASP A 73 3.78 19.14 22.62
C ASP A 73 3.00 19.16 21.30
N LEU A 74 2.93 18.02 20.59
CA LEU A 74 2.14 17.94 19.36
C LEU A 74 0.66 18.09 19.69
N PRO A 75 -0.04 19.08 19.09
CA PRO A 75 -1.47 19.19 19.26
C PRO A 75 -2.18 18.03 18.55
N ALA A 76 -3.36 17.66 19.05
CA ALA A 76 -4.28 16.82 18.30
C ALA A 76 -4.84 17.61 17.10
N ASP A 77 -5.22 16.89 16.05
CA ASP A 77 -5.95 17.50 14.93
C ASP A 77 -7.31 18.02 15.41
N ASP A 78 -7.69 19.21 14.92
CA ASP A 78 -8.96 19.83 15.26
C ASP A 78 -10.15 18.91 14.87
N GLY A 79 -11.05 18.66 15.83
CA GLY A 79 -12.23 17.81 15.62
C GLY A 79 -11.97 16.30 15.65
N ALA A 80 -10.72 15.86 15.83
CA ALA A 80 -10.39 14.45 15.94
C ALA A 80 -11.00 13.82 17.19
N HIS A 81 -11.81 12.78 17.00
CA HIS A 81 -12.49 12.08 18.09
C HIS A 81 -12.50 10.55 17.93
N VAL A 82 -11.94 10.03 16.84
CA VAL A 82 -11.82 8.60 16.59
C VAL A 82 -10.36 8.18 16.69
N MET A 83 -10.09 7.13 17.48
CA MET A 83 -8.73 6.67 17.74
C MET A 83 -8.24 5.70 16.66
N LYS A 84 -7.08 6.00 16.07
CA LYS A 84 -6.24 5.05 15.34
C LYS A 84 -5.37 4.28 16.32
N LEU A 85 -5.19 2.99 16.05
CA LEU A 85 -4.41 2.07 16.89
C LEU A 85 -4.83 2.10 18.38
N PRO A 86 -6.14 2.00 18.69
CA PRO A 86 -6.65 2.23 20.05
C PRO A 86 -6.01 1.28 21.06
N TYR A 87 -5.67 1.82 22.23
CA TYR A 87 -5.04 1.10 23.36
C TYR A 87 -3.62 0.58 23.09
N THR A 88 -3.03 0.92 21.95
CA THR A 88 -1.60 0.70 21.71
C THR A 88 -0.78 1.89 22.21
N PRO A 89 0.52 1.69 22.50
CA PRO A 89 1.39 2.80 22.84
C PRO A 89 1.57 3.87 21.75
N GLY A 90 1.16 3.60 20.51
CA GLY A 90 1.23 4.54 19.37
C GLY A 90 -0.14 5.06 18.92
N GLN A 91 -1.16 5.02 19.79
CA GLN A 91 -2.49 5.51 19.45
C GLN A 91 -2.50 7.03 19.17
N ALA A 92 -3.31 7.45 18.20
CA ALA A 92 -3.52 8.86 17.85
C ALA A 92 -4.97 9.09 17.42
N ALA A 93 -5.54 10.24 17.74
CA ALA A 93 -6.87 10.62 17.26
C ALA A 93 -6.78 11.14 15.82
N ALA A 94 -7.79 10.85 15.00
CA ALA A 94 -7.93 11.39 13.65
C ALA A 94 -9.40 11.69 13.32
N VAL A 95 -9.62 12.56 12.34
CA VAL A 95 -10.89 12.71 11.65
C VAL A 95 -10.89 11.79 10.43
N HIS A 96 -11.95 11.03 10.25
CA HIS A 96 -12.09 10.11 9.13
C HIS A 96 -12.89 10.74 7.98
N GLY A 97 -12.51 10.42 6.75
CA GLY A 97 -13.07 11.01 5.54
C GLY A 97 -14.57 10.84 5.43
N GLU A 98 -15.12 9.74 5.92
CA GLU A 98 -16.55 9.44 5.94
C GLU A 98 -17.38 10.23 6.98
N GLU A 99 -16.75 10.87 7.96
CA GLU A 99 -17.46 11.53 9.05
C GLU A 99 -18.26 12.74 8.55
N GLY A 100 -19.50 12.88 9.02
CA GLY A 100 -20.38 14.00 8.67
C GLY A 100 -20.88 14.00 7.22
N ARG A 101 -20.72 12.89 6.49
CA ARG A 101 -21.12 12.77 5.08
C ARG A 101 -22.26 11.79 4.87
N GLU A 102 -23.09 12.08 3.89
CA GLU A 102 -24.02 11.11 3.32
C GLU A 102 -23.29 10.29 2.26
N LEU A 103 -22.88 9.07 2.63
CA LEU A 103 -22.22 8.15 1.70
C LEU A 103 -23.26 7.42 0.82
N PRO A 104 -22.92 7.11 -0.44
CA PRO A 104 -23.77 6.27 -1.28
C PRO A 104 -23.86 4.86 -0.69
N GLN A 105 -24.91 4.12 -1.06
CA GLN A 105 -25.06 2.72 -0.67
C GLN A 105 -24.23 1.76 -1.54
N THR A 106 -23.82 2.21 -2.72
CA THR A 106 -23.15 1.42 -3.76
C THR A 106 -21.97 2.17 -4.37
N LEU A 107 -21.11 1.41 -5.04
CA LEU A 107 -19.97 1.91 -5.81
C LEU A 107 -20.30 2.11 -7.31
N ASP A 108 -21.51 1.73 -7.75
CA ASP A 108 -21.99 1.90 -9.14
C ASP A 108 -21.01 1.41 -10.21
N GLY A 109 -20.41 0.24 -9.99
CA GLY A 109 -19.45 -0.36 -10.91
C GLY A 109 -18.03 0.20 -10.84
N LEU A 110 -17.71 1.09 -9.87
CA LEU A 110 -16.36 1.65 -9.71
C LEU A 110 -15.27 0.57 -9.78
N PRO A 111 -14.28 0.69 -10.69
CA PRO A 111 -13.17 -0.23 -10.76
C PRO A 111 -12.28 -0.16 -9.52
N VAL A 112 -12.02 -1.31 -8.91
CA VAL A 112 -11.16 -1.43 -7.71
C VAL A 112 -10.04 -2.44 -7.95
N VAL A 113 -8.80 -1.97 -8.12
CA VAL A 113 -7.64 -2.85 -8.27
C VAL A 113 -7.11 -3.28 -6.91
N CYS A 114 -7.02 -4.59 -6.67
CA CYS A 114 -6.59 -5.18 -5.41
C CYS A 114 -5.16 -5.72 -5.54
N CYS A 115 -4.21 -5.05 -4.90
CA CYS A 115 -2.80 -5.40 -4.88
C CYS A 115 -2.46 -6.21 -3.63
N SER A 116 -1.94 -7.42 -3.82
CA SER A 116 -1.45 -8.28 -2.73
C SER A 116 -0.04 -7.89 -2.25
N LEU A 117 0.65 -7.05 -3.01
CA LEU A 117 1.97 -6.51 -2.71
C LEU A 117 2.06 -5.03 -3.08
N HIS A 118 2.77 -4.25 -2.26
CA HIS A 118 2.97 -2.84 -2.52
C HIS A 118 3.69 -2.55 -3.85
N SER A 119 4.62 -3.42 -4.26
CA SER A 119 5.35 -3.26 -5.52
C SER A 119 4.51 -3.43 -6.79
N GLN A 120 3.25 -3.86 -6.67
CA GLN A 120 2.29 -3.89 -7.78
C GLN A 120 1.68 -2.51 -8.05
N VAL A 121 1.72 -1.57 -7.10
CA VAL A 121 0.99 -0.29 -7.19
C VAL A 121 1.51 0.58 -8.34
N ALA A 122 2.83 0.68 -8.52
CA ALA A 122 3.43 1.48 -9.59
C ALA A 122 3.04 0.99 -11.00
N PRO A 123 3.24 -0.30 -11.35
CA PRO A 123 2.81 -0.80 -12.66
C PRO A 123 1.29 -0.78 -12.83
N VAL A 124 0.48 -0.99 -11.79
CA VAL A 124 -0.98 -0.79 -11.85
C VAL A 124 -1.32 0.64 -12.26
N CYS A 125 -0.73 1.65 -11.61
CA CYS A 125 -1.00 3.06 -11.93
C CYS A 125 -0.52 3.43 -13.34
N ALA A 126 0.62 2.87 -13.79
CA ALA A 126 1.06 3.01 -15.18
C ALA A 126 0.07 2.37 -16.18
N GLY A 127 -0.49 1.21 -15.84
CA GLY A 127 -1.53 0.53 -16.60
C GLY A 127 -2.81 1.35 -16.70
N ILE A 128 -3.22 2.00 -15.61
CA ILE A 128 -4.34 2.96 -15.63
C ILE A 128 -3.98 4.15 -16.53
N GLY A 129 -2.75 4.65 -16.46
CA GLY A 129 -2.28 5.78 -17.25
C GLY A 129 -2.90 7.13 -16.84
N PRO A 130 -2.53 8.22 -17.53
CA PRO A 130 -3.02 9.55 -17.18
C PRO A 130 -4.49 9.78 -17.58
N GLY A 131 -5.05 10.89 -17.09
CA GLY A 131 -6.39 11.37 -17.44
C GLY A 131 -7.53 10.83 -16.58
N LEU A 132 -7.23 9.98 -15.60
CA LEU A 132 -8.19 9.47 -14.62
C LEU A 132 -7.75 9.87 -13.21
N ARG A 133 -8.72 10.16 -12.34
CA ARG A 133 -8.53 10.42 -10.92
C ARG A 133 -8.42 9.10 -10.17
N VAL A 134 -7.20 8.75 -9.77
CA VAL A 134 -6.91 7.50 -9.05
C VAL A 134 -6.73 7.76 -7.56
N ALA A 135 -7.44 7.03 -6.71
CA ALA A 135 -7.19 6.98 -5.26
C ALA A 135 -6.40 5.72 -4.89
N TYR A 136 -5.47 5.82 -3.95
CA TYR A 136 -4.81 4.66 -3.35
C TYR A 136 -5.36 4.45 -1.94
N VAL A 137 -5.91 3.26 -1.66
CA VAL A 137 -6.36 2.88 -0.33
C VAL A 137 -5.40 1.86 0.24
N GLN A 138 -4.64 2.25 1.26
CA GLN A 138 -3.81 1.32 2.00
C GLN A 138 -4.67 0.51 2.97
N VAL A 139 -4.68 -0.81 2.78
CA VAL A 139 -5.34 -1.78 3.68
C VAL A 139 -4.30 -2.48 4.56
N PRO A 140 -4.68 -2.93 5.77
CA PRO A 140 -3.73 -3.54 6.70
C PRO A 140 -3.27 -4.91 6.21
N GLY A 141 -1.98 -5.03 5.91
CA GLY A 141 -1.34 -6.28 5.49
C GLY A 141 0.18 -6.16 5.30
N GLY A 142 0.76 -5.11 5.88
CA GLY A 142 2.14 -4.66 5.76
C GLY A 142 2.33 -3.41 6.62
N ALA A 143 3.31 -2.57 6.32
CA ALA A 143 3.52 -1.31 7.03
C ALA A 143 2.23 -0.47 7.12
N LEU A 144 2.02 0.15 8.28
CA LEU A 144 0.81 0.91 8.60
C LEU A 144 0.89 2.39 8.15
N PRO A 145 2.02 3.10 8.29
CA PRO A 145 2.13 4.48 7.81
C PRO A 145 2.21 4.54 6.29
N VAL A 146 1.25 5.22 5.66
CA VAL A 146 1.19 5.37 4.20
C VAL A 146 2.36 6.20 3.68
N SER A 147 2.72 7.25 4.43
CA SER A 147 3.85 8.15 4.16
C SER A 147 5.21 7.44 4.07
N LEU A 148 5.35 6.18 4.47
CA LEU A 148 6.59 5.44 4.29
C LEU A 148 6.96 5.26 2.81
N SER A 149 5.97 5.18 1.91
CA SER A 149 6.20 4.81 0.51
C SER A 149 6.75 5.94 -0.37
N ASP A 150 7.98 5.75 -0.88
CA ASP A 150 8.50 6.58 -1.98
C ASP A 150 7.75 6.36 -3.30
N THR A 151 7.20 5.15 -3.51
CA THR A 151 6.42 4.81 -4.70
C THR A 151 5.18 5.67 -4.78
N LEU A 152 4.40 5.79 -3.69
CA LEU A 152 3.20 6.61 -3.67
C LEU A 152 3.53 8.10 -3.88
N ARG A 153 4.60 8.61 -3.26
CA ARG A 153 5.09 9.97 -3.50
C ARG A 153 5.43 10.20 -4.97
N THR A 154 6.20 9.30 -5.58
CA THR A 154 6.59 9.42 -6.99
C THR A 154 5.37 9.40 -7.92
N LEU A 155 4.36 8.56 -7.62
CA LEU A 155 3.12 8.48 -8.40
C LEU A 155 2.28 9.76 -8.26
N ARG A 156 2.25 10.37 -7.07
CA ARG A 156 1.60 11.67 -6.82
C ARG A 156 2.27 12.79 -7.61
N GLU A 157 3.59 12.88 -7.53
CA GLU A 157 4.40 13.88 -8.25
C GLU A 157 4.23 13.77 -9.78
N ARG A 158 4.02 12.55 -10.29
CA ARG A 158 3.75 12.29 -11.71
C ARG A 158 2.29 12.44 -12.13
N GLY A 159 1.38 12.78 -11.21
CA GLY A 159 -0.05 12.90 -11.49
C GLY A 159 -0.74 11.58 -11.85
N LEU A 160 -0.12 10.44 -11.51
CA LEU A 160 -0.71 9.10 -11.70
C LEU A 160 -1.54 8.65 -10.48
N LEU A 161 -1.44 9.39 -9.38
CA LEU A 161 -2.16 9.15 -8.15
C LEU A 161 -2.65 10.49 -7.58
N ALA A 162 -3.93 10.57 -7.22
CA ALA A 162 -4.61 11.81 -6.85
C ALA A 162 -4.94 11.92 -5.36
N VAL A 163 -4.87 10.83 -4.57
CA VAL A 163 -4.94 10.86 -3.11
C VAL A 163 -4.46 9.53 -2.52
N THR A 164 -4.00 9.56 -1.27
CA THR A 164 -3.74 8.39 -0.46
C THR A 164 -4.69 8.31 0.74
N VAL A 165 -5.28 7.14 0.95
CA VAL A 165 -6.24 6.87 2.02
C VAL A 165 -5.69 5.77 2.92
N ALA A 166 -5.67 6.02 4.22
CA ALA A 166 -5.22 5.09 5.25
C ALA A 166 -6.44 4.42 5.91
N ALA A 167 -6.75 3.19 5.50
CA ALA A 167 -7.91 2.45 6.03
C ALA A 167 -7.56 1.62 7.27
N GLU A 168 -8.53 1.41 8.16
CA GLU A 168 -8.44 0.51 9.32
C GLU A 168 -7.29 0.88 10.27
N ALA A 169 -6.27 0.03 10.40
CA ALA A 169 -5.10 0.28 11.25
C ALA A 169 -4.01 1.12 10.54
N CYS A 170 -4.13 1.38 9.24
CA CYS A 170 -3.18 2.23 8.53
C CYS A 170 -3.34 3.69 8.97
N ILE A 171 -2.23 4.43 8.98
CA ILE A 171 -2.14 5.81 9.46
C ILE A 171 -1.35 6.68 8.47
N ASP A 172 -1.33 7.99 8.72
CA ASP A 172 -0.52 8.95 7.96
C ASP A 172 -0.71 8.92 6.43
N GLY A 173 -1.96 8.74 5.98
CA GLY A 173 -2.40 9.05 4.61
C GLY A 173 -2.94 10.49 4.52
N ASP A 174 -3.33 10.93 3.33
CA ASP A 174 -4.00 12.24 3.15
C ASP A 174 -5.39 12.24 3.80
N VAL A 175 -6.03 11.07 3.84
CA VAL A 175 -7.33 10.83 4.47
C VAL A 175 -7.27 9.53 5.28
N HIS A 176 -7.93 9.47 6.43
CA HIS A 176 -8.14 8.23 7.17
C HIS A 176 -9.57 7.73 6.96
N CYS A 177 -9.73 6.41 6.85
CA CYS A 177 -11.06 5.78 6.84
C CYS A 177 -11.09 4.60 7.80
N VAL A 178 -12.25 4.35 8.42
CA VAL A 178 -12.41 3.33 9.46
C VAL A 178 -12.27 1.93 8.86
N SER A 179 -12.67 1.72 7.61
CA SER A 179 -12.64 0.42 6.94
C SER A 179 -12.32 0.57 5.45
N ALA A 180 -11.95 -0.54 4.79
CA ALA A 180 -11.87 -0.58 3.33
C ALA A 180 -13.22 -0.20 2.67
N ALA A 181 -14.36 -0.62 3.24
CA ALA A 181 -15.68 -0.31 2.73
C ALA A 181 -15.98 1.20 2.77
N SER A 182 -15.74 1.86 3.91
CA SER A 182 -15.94 3.30 4.04
C SER A 182 -14.96 4.10 3.18
N ALA A 183 -13.71 3.64 3.03
CA ALA A 183 -12.75 4.24 2.11
C ALA A 183 -13.24 4.20 0.65
N LEU A 184 -13.79 3.07 0.20
CA LEU A 184 -14.31 2.92 -1.16
C LEU A 184 -15.52 3.82 -1.41
N LEU A 185 -16.47 3.88 -0.47
CA LEU A 185 -17.65 4.75 -0.56
C LEU A 185 -17.27 6.24 -0.51
N TRP A 186 -16.28 6.60 0.31
CA TRP A 186 -15.70 7.94 0.32
C TRP A 186 -15.07 8.26 -1.05
N CYS A 187 -14.27 7.34 -1.61
CA CYS A 187 -13.69 7.54 -2.94
C CYS A 187 -14.77 7.73 -4.02
N ARG A 188 -15.86 6.96 -3.95
CA ARG A 188 -17.01 7.11 -4.86
C ARG A 188 -17.65 8.50 -4.73
N THR A 189 -17.84 8.96 -3.49
CA THR A 189 -18.42 10.28 -3.18
C THR A 189 -17.56 11.42 -3.72
N GLU A 190 -16.24 11.28 -3.61
CA GLU A 190 -15.26 12.27 -4.11
C GLU A 190 -15.04 12.22 -5.63
N GLY A 191 -15.71 11.30 -6.34
CA GLY A 191 -15.66 11.19 -7.80
C GLY A 191 -14.31 10.71 -8.33
N PHE A 192 -13.67 9.75 -7.67
CA PHE A 192 -12.53 9.03 -8.24
C PHE A 192 -13.00 8.03 -9.30
N ASP A 193 -12.21 7.88 -10.37
CA ASP A 193 -12.53 7.01 -11.49
C ASP A 193 -12.06 5.56 -11.26
N VAL A 194 -10.97 5.39 -10.51
CA VAL A 194 -10.40 4.09 -10.15
C VAL A 194 -9.85 4.15 -8.73
N VAL A 195 -10.05 3.07 -7.97
CA VAL A 195 -9.39 2.90 -6.66
C VAL A 195 -8.37 1.76 -6.74
N VAL A 196 -7.15 2.03 -6.31
CA VAL A 196 -6.11 1.03 -6.13
C VAL A 196 -5.98 0.71 -4.65
N CYS A 197 -6.52 -0.43 -4.23
CA CYS A 197 -6.33 -0.96 -2.89
C CYS A 197 -5.04 -1.77 -2.83
N GLY A 198 -4.22 -1.57 -1.80
CA GLY A 198 -3.02 -2.39 -1.61
C GLY A 198 -2.48 -2.34 -0.20
N ILE A 199 -1.61 -3.29 0.12
CA ILE A 199 -0.86 -3.24 1.39
C ILE A 199 0.31 -2.25 1.30
N GLY A 200 0.77 -1.78 2.46
CA GLY A 200 2.05 -1.06 2.58
C GLY A 200 3.27 -1.96 2.33
N PRO A 201 4.47 -1.38 2.17
CA PRO A 201 5.71 -2.15 2.06
C PRO A 201 5.97 -2.99 3.32
N GLY A 202 6.80 -4.04 3.20
CA GLY A 202 7.10 -4.93 4.34
C GLY A 202 5.95 -5.88 4.68
N ILE A 203 5.52 -6.69 3.70
CA ILE A 203 4.49 -7.71 3.89
C ILE A 203 4.84 -8.63 5.07
N VAL A 204 3.88 -8.82 5.98
CA VAL A 204 4.01 -9.79 7.07
C VAL A 204 3.76 -11.19 6.52
N GLY A 205 4.56 -12.17 6.92
CA GLY A 205 4.39 -13.55 6.48
C GLY A 205 5.02 -14.55 7.43
N THR A 206 4.29 -15.62 7.76
CA THR A 206 4.80 -16.75 8.55
C THR A 206 5.25 -17.93 7.67
N GLY A 207 5.04 -17.81 6.36
CA GLY A 207 5.31 -18.89 5.39
C GLY A 207 4.17 -19.89 5.22
N SER A 208 3.08 -19.78 5.99
CA SER A 208 1.86 -20.57 5.77
C SER A 208 0.92 -19.93 4.75
N SER A 209 0.06 -20.75 4.14
CA SER A 209 -0.86 -20.36 3.05
C SER A 209 -1.74 -19.15 3.42
N PHE A 210 -2.34 -19.13 4.62
CA PHE A 210 -3.15 -17.99 5.07
C PHE A 210 -2.42 -17.07 6.07
N GLY A 211 -1.15 -17.32 6.37
CA GLY A 211 -0.36 -16.56 7.33
C GLY A 211 0.41 -15.41 6.70
N HIS A 212 -0.19 -14.67 5.76
CA HIS A 212 0.47 -13.54 5.10
C HIS A 212 -0.45 -12.33 4.91
N GLY A 213 0.11 -11.13 5.00
CA GLY A 213 -0.64 -9.88 4.92
C GLY A 213 -1.22 -9.57 3.54
N GLY A 214 -0.70 -10.20 2.47
CA GLY A 214 -1.26 -10.08 1.11
C GLY A 214 -2.71 -10.55 0.96
N LEU A 215 -3.27 -11.26 1.96
CA LEU A 215 -4.70 -11.60 2.01
C LEU A 215 -5.60 -10.36 2.17
N ALA A 216 -5.07 -9.21 2.58
CA ALA A 216 -5.82 -7.96 2.64
C ALA A 216 -6.41 -7.56 1.26
N ALA A 217 -5.81 -8.03 0.16
CA ALA A 217 -6.40 -7.88 -1.18
C ALA A 217 -7.78 -8.55 -1.29
N ALA A 218 -8.01 -9.67 -0.61
CA ALA A 218 -9.31 -10.34 -0.58
C ALA A 218 -10.35 -9.54 0.21
N VAL A 219 -9.93 -8.86 1.29
CA VAL A 219 -10.80 -7.96 2.08
C VAL A 219 -11.29 -6.81 1.19
N ALA A 220 -10.37 -6.14 0.49
CA ALA A 220 -10.71 -5.07 -0.43
C ALA A 220 -11.62 -5.55 -1.58
N ALA A 221 -11.30 -6.70 -2.18
CA ALA A 221 -12.09 -7.26 -3.28
C ALA A 221 -13.52 -7.64 -2.86
N ASN A 222 -13.68 -8.27 -1.69
CA ASN A 222 -15.00 -8.63 -1.15
C ASN A 222 -15.82 -7.39 -0.80
N ALA A 223 -15.21 -6.37 -0.18
CA ALA A 223 -15.88 -5.11 0.11
C ALA A 223 -16.36 -4.42 -1.17
N ALA A 224 -15.48 -4.32 -2.18
CA ALA A 224 -15.82 -3.74 -3.48
C ALA A 224 -16.96 -4.51 -4.17
N SER A 225 -16.88 -5.84 -4.20
CA SER A 225 -17.91 -6.69 -4.83
C SER A 225 -19.27 -6.54 -4.16
N VAL A 226 -19.33 -6.62 -2.82
CA VAL A 226 -20.60 -6.52 -2.06
C VAL A 226 -21.23 -5.14 -2.21
N LEU A 227 -20.43 -4.09 -2.33
CA LEU A 227 -20.92 -2.72 -2.56
C LEU A 227 -21.21 -2.42 -4.05
N GLY A 228 -21.18 -3.42 -4.93
CA GLY A 228 -21.51 -3.26 -6.36
C GLY A 228 -20.43 -2.57 -7.20
N GLY A 229 -19.16 -2.64 -6.79
CA GLY A 229 -18.01 -2.23 -7.58
C GLY A 229 -17.51 -3.33 -8.52
N ALA A 230 -16.45 -3.05 -9.28
CA ALA A 230 -15.83 -3.97 -10.24
C ALA A 230 -14.39 -4.34 -9.84
N PRO A 231 -14.20 -5.25 -8.86
CA PRO A 231 -12.86 -5.57 -8.37
C PRO A 231 -12.02 -6.33 -9.40
N VAL A 232 -10.74 -5.97 -9.46
CA VAL A 232 -9.69 -6.59 -10.28
C VAL A 232 -8.56 -7.04 -9.36
N LEU A 233 -8.15 -8.30 -9.44
CA LEU A 233 -6.95 -8.77 -8.74
C LEU A 233 -5.70 -8.47 -9.59
N ALA A 234 -4.75 -7.73 -9.03
CA ALA A 234 -3.40 -7.65 -9.57
C ALA A 234 -2.67 -8.95 -9.25
N VAL A 235 -2.54 -9.83 -10.24
CA VAL A 235 -2.00 -11.17 -10.05
C VAL A 235 -0.52 -11.09 -9.72
N ARG A 236 -0.14 -11.67 -8.57
CA ARG A 236 1.27 -11.86 -8.24
C ARG A 236 1.81 -13.03 -9.06
N ALA A 237 2.75 -12.76 -9.94
CA ALA A 237 3.48 -13.77 -10.69
C ALA A 237 4.98 -13.47 -10.70
N SER A 238 5.82 -14.48 -10.85
CA SER A 238 7.26 -14.32 -11.01
C SER A 238 7.82 -15.41 -11.90
N GLN A 239 8.80 -15.11 -12.74
CA GLN A 239 9.51 -16.14 -13.53
C GLN A 239 10.78 -16.62 -12.85
N THR A 240 11.37 -15.78 -12.00
CA THR A 240 12.73 -15.93 -11.50
C THR A 240 12.81 -16.13 -9.98
N ASP A 241 11.68 -16.30 -9.28
CA ASP A 241 11.70 -16.67 -7.86
C ASP A 241 12.45 -18.00 -7.66
N ALA A 242 13.43 -17.98 -6.76
CA ALA A 242 14.23 -19.15 -6.41
C ALA A 242 13.38 -20.28 -5.80
N ARG A 243 12.25 -19.92 -5.19
CA ARG A 243 11.29 -20.87 -4.62
C ARG A 243 10.37 -21.35 -5.74
N GLU A 244 10.47 -22.63 -6.09
CA GLU A 244 9.72 -23.23 -7.20
C GLU A 244 8.20 -22.96 -7.14
N ARG A 245 7.61 -23.01 -5.93
CA ARG A 245 6.19 -22.69 -5.69
C ARG A 245 5.77 -21.24 -5.99
N HIS A 246 6.72 -20.34 -6.26
CA HIS A 246 6.47 -18.94 -6.61
C HIS A 246 6.79 -18.65 -8.09
N ARG A 247 7.24 -19.64 -8.87
CA ARG A 247 7.41 -19.50 -10.32
C ARG A 247 6.04 -19.60 -11.00
N GLY A 248 5.81 -18.76 -12.01
CA GLY A 248 4.49 -18.53 -12.59
C GLY A 248 3.59 -17.75 -11.63
N VAL A 249 2.30 -18.07 -11.62
CA VAL A 249 1.35 -17.43 -10.70
C VAL A 249 1.60 -17.91 -9.27
N SER A 250 1.78 -16.95 -8.35
CA SER A 250 2.03 -17.23 -6.94
C SER A 250 0.83 -17.88 -6.25
N HIS A 251 1.10 -18.81 -5.33
CA HIS A 251 0.08 -19.37 -4.44
C HIS A 251 -0.68 -18.31 -3.62
N HIS A 252 -0.09 -17.14 -3.34
CA HIS A 252 -0.80 -16.03 -2.67
C HIS A 252 -2.01 -15.57 -3.50
N ALA A 253 -1.90 -15.54 -4.84
CA ALA A 253 -3.02 -15.20 -5.70
C ALA A 253 -4.13 -16.26 -5.62
N ARG A 254 -3.76 -17.54 -5.48
CA ARG A 254 -4.73 -18.63 -5.26
C ARG A 254 -5.46 -18.47 -3.93
N ASP A 255 -4.77 -18.09 -2.87
CA ASP A 255 -5.38 -17.94 -1.55
C ASP A 255 -6.32 -16.73 -1.49
N VAL A 256 -5.99 -15.63 -2.18
CA VAL A 256 -6.92 -14.51 -2.40
C VAL A 256 -8.15 -14.97 -3.18
N LEU A 257 -7.99 -15.66 -4.31
CA LEU A 257 -9.11 -16.15 -5.12
C LEU A 257 -10.01 -17.13 -4.35
N ARG A 258 -9.45 -18.00 -3.50
CA ARG A 258 -10.23 -18.90 -2.63
C ARG A 258 -11.16 -18.15 -1.67
N LEU A 259 -10.72 -16.98 -1.17
CA LEU A 259 -11.51 -16.16 -0.24
C LEU A 259 -12.56 -15.29 -0.95
N CYS A 260 -12.36 -14.99 -2.24
CA CYS A 260 -13.28 -14.17 -3.01
C CYS A 260 -14.29 -15.00 -3.81
N GLY A 261 -13.89 -16.17 -4.32
CA GLY A 261 -14.62 -16.91 -5.34
C GLY A 261 -14.73 -16.09 -6.62
N ASP A 262 -15.90 -16.13 -7.27
CA ASP A 262 -16.17 -15.42 -8.54
C ASP A 262 -16.39 -13.90 -8.37
N ARG A 263 -16.19 -13.38 -7.15
CA ARG A 263 -16.40 -11.96 -6.83
C ARG A 263 -15.30 -11.03 -7.33
N VAL A 264 -14.18 -11.57 -7.79
CA VAL A 264 -13.03 -10.80 -8.28
C VAL A 264 -12.51 -11.42 -9.57
N VAL A 265 -12.19 -10.57 -10.54
CA VAL A 265 -11.57 -11.02 -11.79
C VAL A 265 -10.06 -10.84 -11.72
N ALA A 266 -9.30 -11.88 -12.03
CA ALA A 266 -7.86 -11.80 -12.22
C ALA A 266 -7.52 -11.16 -13.56
N ALA A 267 -6.66 -10.13 -13.59
CA ALA A 267 -6.09 -9.62 -14.83
C ALA A 267 -4.81 -10.38 -15.17
N TRP A 268 -4.65 -10.80 -16.41
CA TRP A 268 -3.50 -11.60 -16.83
C TRP A 268 -2.95 -11.17 -18.20
N PRO A 269 -1.62 -11.12 -18.41
CA PRO A 269 -1.04 -10.82 -19.71
C PRO A 269 -1.46 -11.85 -20.77
N ARG A 270 -2.05 -11.41 -21.88
CA ARG A 270 -2.57 -12.27 -22.96
C ARG A 270 -1.49 -13.15 -23.58
N GLU A 271 -0.27 -12.65 -23.67
CA GLU A 271 0.87 -13.33 -24.28
C GLU A 271 1.45 -14.44 -23.38
N SER A 272 1.00 -14.53 -22.13
CA SER A 272 1.43 -15.52 -21.15
C SER A 272 0.33 -16.55 -20.89
N PRO A 273 0.61 -17.87 -20.90
CA PRO A 273 -0.41 -18.87 -20.65
C PRO A 273 -0.93 -18.77 -19.21
N ALA A 274 -2.22 -18.48 -19.05
CA ALA A 274 -2.87 -18.46 -17.74
C ALA A 274 -3.02 -19.89 -17.18
N PRO A 275 -2.70 -20.14 -15.90
CA PRO A 275 -3.01 -21.43 -15.28
C PRO A 275 -4.51 -21.70 -15.28
N GLY A 276 -4.95 -22.93 -15.52
CA GLY A 276 -6.37 -23.27 -15.58
C GLY A 276 -7.17 -22.99 -14.31
N TRP A 277 -6.50 -22.91 -13.15
CA TRP A 277 -7.10 -22.56 -11.86
C TRP A 277 -7.22 -21.05 -11.62
N LEU A 278 -6.55 -20.21 -12.43
CA LEU A 278 -6.67 -18.76 -12.34
C LEU A 278 -7.98 -18.36 -13.02
N ARG A 279 -9.09 -18.48 -12.29
CA ARG A 279 -10.44 -18.16 -12.75
C ARG A 279 -11.23 -17.49 -11.62
N PRO A 280 -12.13 -16.54 -11.94
CA PRO A 280 -12.32 -15.93 -13.27
C PRO A 280 -11.12 -15.06 -13.67
N VAL A 281 -10.77 -15.05 -14.96
CA VAL A 281 -9.63 -14.30 -15.50
C VAL A 281 -10.04 -13.56 -16.78
N GLU A 282 -9.46 -12.39 -16.98
CA GLU A 282 -9.50 -11.66 -18.25
C GLU A 282 -8.08 -11.44 -18.77
N GLU A 283 -7.87 -11.78 -20.04
CA GLU A 283 -6.59 -11.66 -20.73
C GLU A 283 -6.44 -10.27 -21.35
N VAL A 284 -5.40 -9.56 -20.94
CA VAL A 284 -5.16 -8.15 -21.22
C VAL A 284 -3.90 -8.02 -22.08
N ASP A 285 -3.99 -7.20 -23.12
CA ASP A 285 -2.82 -6.77 -23.90
C ASP A 285 -1.96 -5.84 -23.02
N VAL A 286 -0.72 -6.25 -22.77
CA VAL A 286 0.25 -5.51 -21.96
C VAL A 286 1.35 -4.87 -22.80
N SER A 287 1.17 -4.76 -24.12
CA SER A 287 2.14 -4.11 -25.00
C SER A 287 2.50 -2.70 -24.51
N GLY A 288 3.80 -2.41 -24.50
CA GLY A 288 4.34 -1.12 -24.05
C GLY A 288 4.39 -0.93 -22.52
N TRP A 289 4.16 -1.97 -21.72
CA TRP A 289 4.23 -1.87 -20.26
C TRP A 289 5.59 -1.36 -19.76
N GLU A 290 6.70 -1.75 -20.41
CA GLU A 290 8.05 -1.31 -20.04
C GLU A 290 8.18 0.22 -20.19
N ALA A 291 7.72 0.75 -21.33
CA ALA A 291 7.77 2.17 -21.63
C ALA A 291 6.86 2.97 -20.70
N ALA A 292 5.65 2.46 -20.42
CA ALA A 292 4.69 3.10 -19.53
C ALA A 292 5.17 3.13 -18.07
N CYS A 293 5.93 2.11 -17.65
CA CYS A 293 6.49 2.05 -16.30
C CYS A 293 7.86 2.74 -16.18
N ALA A 294 8.43 3.25 -17.29
CA ALA A 294 9.77 3.81 -17.31
C ALA A 294 9.95 4.95 -16.30
N GLY A 295 11.02 4.84 -15.52
CA GLY A 295 11.37 5.79 -14.46
C GLY A 295 10.47 5.73 -13.22
N LEU A 296 9.49 4.82 -13.13
CA LEU A 296 8.77 4.57 -11.88
C LEU A 296 9.63 3.70 -10.93
N PRO A 297 9.39 3.74 -9.61
CA PRO A 297 10.08 2.87 -8.67
C PRO A 297 9.61 1.41 -8.84
N LEU A 298 10.36 0.63 -9.62
CA LEU A 298 10.05 -0.78 -9.93
C LEU A 298 11.08 -1.69 -9.25
N SER A 299 10.69 -2.25 -8.10
CA SER A 299 11.47 -3.29 -7.43
C SER A 299 10.56 -4.28 -6.73
N HIS A 300 10.80 -5.57 -6.93
CA HIS A 300 10.11 -6.65 -6.24
C HIS A 300 11.14 -7.62 -5.65
N MET A 301 11.27 -7.63 -4.31
CA MET A 301 12.24 -8.50 -3.61
C MET A 301 13.68 -8.31 -4.13
N GLY A 302 14.07 -7.06 -4.40
CA GLY A 302 15.37 -6.72 -4.95
C GLY A 302 15.50 -6.88 -6.46
N ARG A 303 14.50 -7.43 -7.14
CA ARG A 303 14.51 -7.64 -8.60
C ARG A 303 13.82 -6.52 -9.36
N GLY A 304 14.42 -6.11 -10.47
CA GLY A 304 13.87 -5.13 -11.41
C GLY A 304 13.10 -5.75 -12.59
N PRO A 305 12.57 -4.91 -13.51
CA PRO A 305 11.83 -5.35 -14.69
C PRO A 305 12.60 -6.32 -15.61
N GLU A 306 13.91 -6.15 -15.75
CA GLU A 306 14.76 -7.04 -16.56
C GLU A 306 14.88 -8.45 -15.97
N GLU A 307 14.78 -8.56 -14.65
CA GLU A 307 14.92 -9.82 -13.93
C GLU A 307 13.57 -10.54 -13.70
N ASP A 308 12.46 -9.81 -13.58
CA ASP A 308 11.15 -10.38 -13.25
C ASP A 308 10.00 -9.67 -13.98
N GLY A 309 10.14 -9.51 -15.30
CA GLY A 309 9.20 -8.74 -16.13
C GLY A 309 7.74 -9.19 -16.03
N LEU A 310 7.47 -10.49 -15.89
CA LEU A 310 6.11 -11.01 -15.73
C LEU A 310 5.40 -10.45 -14.48
N PHE A 311 6.12 -10.19 -13.39
CA PHE A 311 5.53 -9.57 -12.18
C PHE A 311 4.94 -8.19 -12.51
N PHE A 312 5.72 -7.37 -13.19
CA PHE A 312 5.34 -6.00 -13.52
C PHE A 312 4.28 -5.96 -14.63
N ALA A 313 4.41 -6.80 -15.66
CA ALA A 313 3.42 -6.93 -16.73
C ALA A 313 2.06 -7.41 -16.19
N ALA A 314 2.03 -8.38 -15.28
CA ALA A 314 0.78 -8.86 -14.66
C ALA A 314 0.11 -7.80 -13.77
N ALA A 315 0.89 -6.99 -13.06
CA ALA A 315 0.35 -5.86 -12.31
C ALA A 315 -0.15 -4.74 -13.25
N PHE A 316 0.58 -4.45 -14.34
CA PHE A 316 0.17 -3.51 -15.37
C PHE A 316 -1.15 -3.92 -16.04
N ALA A 317 -1.34 -5.21 -16.32
CA ALA A 317 -2.58 -5.78 -16.85
C ALA A 317 -3.80 -5.41 -15.98
N ALA A 318 -3.67 -5.44 -14.65
CA ALA A 318 -4.75 -5.06 -13.75
C ALA A 318 -5.13 -3.57 -13.85
N GLY A 319 -4.14 -2.70 -14.02
CA GLY A 319 -4.37 -1.28 -14.27
C GLY A 319 -5.07 -1.03 -15.61
N ARG A 320 -4.61 -1.69 -16.68
CA ARG A 320 -5.23 -1.64 -18.02
C ARG A 320 -6.69 -2.11 -18.00
N LEU A 321 -6.97 -3.22 -17.31
CA LEU A 321 -8.32 -3.75 -17.18
C LEU A 321 -9.23 -2.82 -16.37
N ALA A 322 -8.72 -2.21 -15.29
CA ALA A 322 -9.48 -1.21 -14.55
C ALA A 322 -9.80 0.00 -15.41
N ARG A 323 -8.84 0.50 -16.21
CA ARG A 323 -9.06 1.61 -17.15
C ARG A 323 -10.17 1.28 -18.16
N SER A 324 -10.20 0.07 -18.72
CA SER A 324 -11.23 -0.31 -19.70
C SER A 324 -12.63 -0.45 -19.10
N ARG A 325 -12.76 -0.42 -17.77
CA ARG A 325 -14.04 -0.45 -17.04
C ARG A 325 -14.52 0.94 -16.63
N VAL A 326 -13.72 1.99 -16.87
CA VAL A 326 -14.17 3.37 -16.74
C VAL A 326 -14.92 3.75 -18.02
N GLY A 327 -16.15 4.23 -17.88
CA GLY A 327 -17.03 4.62 -18.98
C GLY A 327 -16.59 5.89 -19.70
#